data_AF-A0A540NRB1-F1
#
_entry.id   AF-A0A540NRB1-F1
#
_cell.length_a   1.000
_cell.length_b   1.000
_cell.length_c   1.000
_cell.angle_alpha   90.00
_cell.angle_beta   90.00
_cell.angle_gamma   90.00
#
_symmetry.space_group_name_H-M   'P 1'
#
loop_
_entity.id
_entity.type
_entity.pdbx_description
1 polymer ?
#
loop_
_entity_poly.entity_id
_entity_poly.type
_entity_poly.pdbx_seq_one_letter_code
_entity_poly.pdbx_strand_id
1 'polypeptide(L)'
;MLSKLPTNVPPHLSLRFLKIYCNSGDLQRARRLFDQIPEPDLLAWTVLISGYTRHGFLKESINLYASLRARRIVPDNLLLLSVAKACAALGDVRNV
;
A
#
# COMPACT_ATOMS: atom_id res chain seq x y z
N MET A 1 24.21 -13.89 4.25
CA MET A 1 23.66 -12.52 4.12
C MET A 1 22.13 -12.57 4.21
N LEU A 2 21.60 -12.73 5.43
CA LEU A 2 20.17 -12.57 5.72
C LEU A 2 20.04 -11.29 6.52
N SER A 3 19.60 -10.21 5.87
CA SER A 3 19.27 -8.95 6.52
C SER A 3 18.05 -9.18 7.42
N LYS A 4 18.32 -9.46 8.69
CA LYS A 4 17.32 -9.51 9.75
C LYS A 4 16.72 -8.11 9.89
N LEU A 5 15.67 -7.84 9.12
CA LEU A 5 14.65 -6.87 9.52
C LEU A 5 14.20 -7.28 10.93
N PRO A 6 14.03 -6.33 11.87
CA PRO A 6 13.58 -6.65 13.21
C PRO A 6 12.23 -7.37 13.10
N THR A 7 12.23 -8.68 13.36
CA THR A 7 11.07 -9.58 13.25
C THR A 7 10.01 -9.34 14.34
N ASN A 8 10.05 -8.17 14.98
CA ASN A 8 9.14 -7.81 16.06
C ASN A 8 9.05 -6.28 16.16
N VAL A 9 8.64 -5.63 15.07
CA VAL A 9 8.27 -4.21 15.13
C VAL A 9 6.91 -4.13 15.83
N PRO A 10 6.79 -3.42 16.96
CA PRO A 10 5.49 -3.20 17.61
C PRO A 10 4.44 -2.73 16.61
N PRO A 11 3.17 -3.13 16.73
CA PRO A 11 2.11 -2.78 15.76
C PRO A 11 2.03 -1.27 15.47
N HIS A 12 2.22 -0.43 16.50
CA HIS A 12 2.21 1.03 16.37
C HIS A 12 3.41 1.60 15.60
N LEU A 13 4.56 0.94 15.63
CA LEU A 13 5.74 1.33 14.84
C LEU A 13 5.63 0.83 13.39
N SER A 14 4.93 -0.29 13.16
CA SER A 14 4.77 -0.88 11.83
C SER A 14 4.15 0.10 10.83
N LEU A 15 3.10 0.82 11.20
CA LEU A 15 2.49 1.84 10.33
C LEU A 15 3.47 2.99 10.01
N ARG A 16 4.25 3.43 11.00
CA ARG A 16 5.21 4.52 10.83
C ARG A 16 6.33 4.14 9.86
N PHE A 17 6.90 2.95 10.02
CA PHE A 17 7.90 2.43 9.08
C PHE A 17 7.29 2.13 7.71
N LEU A 18 6.07 1.63 7.65
CA LEU A 18 5.34 1.43 6.39
C LEU A 18 5.23 2.75 5.61
N LYS A 19 4.87 3.84 6.29
CA LYS A 19 4.79 5.18 5.70
C LYS A 19 6.16 5.67 5.23
N ILE A 20 7.22 5.46 6.01
CA ILE A 20 8.60 5.81 5.62
C ILE A 20 9.01 5.07 4.35
N TYR A 21 8.82 3.75 4.31
CA TYR A 21 9.17 2.94 3.13
C TYR A 21 8.37 3.38 1.89
N CYS A 22 7.05 3.56 2.02
CA CYS A 22 6.20 4.08 0.94
C CYS A 22 6.60 5.48 0.47
N ASN A 23 7.07 6.36 1.37
CA ASN A 23 7.56 7.69 1.01
C ASN A 23 8.90 7.64 0.25
N SER A 24 9.79 6.75 0.66
CA SER A 24 11.10 6.57 0.02
C SER A 24 11.06 5.80 -1.32
N GLY A 25 9.94 5.15 -1.65
CA GLY A 25 9.84 4.30 -2.85
C GLY A 25 10.31 2.87 -2.66
N ASP A 26 10.77 2.48 -1.46
CA ASP A 26 11.10 1.09 -1.12
C ASP A 26 9.82 0.27 -0.86
N LEU A 27 9.05 0.07 -1.94
CA LEU A 27 7.78 -0.65 -1.89
C LEU A 27 7.96 -2.13 -1.53
N GLN A 28 9.15 -2.69 -1.78
CA GLN A 28 9.45 -4.07 -1.43
C GLN A 28 9.53 -4.25 0.10
N ARG A 29 10.23 -3.34 0.82
CA ARG A 29 10.20 -3.35 2.29
C ARG A 29 8.83 -2.97 2.84
N ALA A 30 8.14 -2.01 2.21
CA ALA A 30 6.78 -1.65 2.59
C ALA A 30 5.82 -2.87 2.55
N ARG A 31 5.83 -3.63 1.45
CA ARG A 31 5.00 -4.83 1.29
C ARG A 31 5.32 -5.88 2.34
N ARG A 32 6.60 -6.22 2.52
CA ARG A 32 7.03 -7.21 3.53
C ARG A 32 6.60 -6.83 4.94
N LEU A 33 6.68 -5.54 5.29
CA LEU A 33 6.24 -5.08 6.59
C LEU A 33 4.72 -5.14 6.72
N PHE A 34 3.98 -4.73 5.67
CA PHE A 34 2.52 -4.81 5.65
C PHE A 34 2.02 -6.26 5.80
N ASP A 35 2.68 -7.23 5.15
CA ASP A 35 2.38 -8.66 5.28
C ASP A 35 2.53 -9.20 6.70
N GLN A 36 3.34 -8.55 7.53
CA GLN A 36 3.56 -8.93 8.92
C GLN A 36 2.55 -8.31 9.87
N ILE A 37 1.73 -7.34 9.43
CA ILE A 37 0.68 -6.73 10.25
C ILE A 37 -0.49 -7.71 10.33
N PRO A 38 -0.82 -8.27 11.50
CA PRO A 38 -2.04 -9.05 11.67
C PRO A 38 -3.24 -8.12 11.51
N GLU A 39 -4.21 -8.50 10.67
CA GLU A 39 -5.44 -7.73 10.44
C GLU A 39 -5.20 -6.22 10.19
N PRO A 40 -4.50 -5.86 9.09
CA PRO A 40 -4.17 -4.47 8.83
C PRO A 40 -5.44 -3.61 8.70
N ASP A 41 -5.48 -2.53 9.47
CA ASP A 41 -6.57 -1.57 9.48
C ASP A 41 -6.62 -0.73 8.20
N LEU A 42 -7.70 0.03 8.03
CA LEU A 42 -7.89 0.89 6.86
C LEU A 42 -6.69 1.84 6.64
N LEU A 43 -6.09 2.36 7.71
CA LEU A 43 -5.00 3.31 7.60
C LEU A 43 -3.74 2.67 7.00
N ALA A 44 -3.39 1.44 7.42
CA ALA A 44 -2.28 0.68 6.82
C ALA A 44 -2.50 0.42 5.33
N TRP A 45 -3.73 0.05 4.94
CA TRP A 45 -4.10 -0.12 3.53
C TRP A 45 -3.99 1.18 2.74
N THR A 46 -4.51 2.29 3.28
CA THR A 46 -4.44 3.61 2.64
C THR A 46 -3.00 4.04 2.40
N VAL A 47 -2.11 3.82 3.37
CA VAL A 47 -0.67 4.10 3.22
C VAL A 47 -0.05 3.24 2.12
N LEU A 48 -0.29 1.93 2.13
CA LEU A 48 0.31 1.02 1.16
C LEU A 48 -0.19 1.33 -0.27
N ILE A 49 -1.51 1.37 -0.47
CA ILE A 49 -2.13 1.59 -1.78
C ILE A 49 -1.68 2.95 -2.35
N SER A 50 -1.68 4.00 -1.53
CA SER A 50 -1.22 5.33 -1.97
C SER A 50 0.27 5.38 -2.27
N GLY A 51 1.08 4.62 -1.55
CA GLY A 51 2.48 4.41 -1.87
C GLY A 51 2.66 3.82 -3.27
N TYR A 52 1.97 2.72 -3.57
CA TYR A 52 2.02 2.07 -4.87
C TYR A 52 1.53 2.99 -6.01
N THR A 53 0.40 3.67 -5.82
CA THR A 53 -0.13 4.64 -6.81
C THR A 53 0.90 5.74 -7.11
N ARG A 54 1.45 6.37 -6.06
CA ARG A 54 2.37 7.52 -6.22
C ARG A 54 3.66 7.16 -6.96
N HIS A 55 4.11 5.92 -6.82
CA HIS A 55 5.33 5.44 -7.48
C HIS A 55 5.07 4.72 -8.81
N GLY A 56 3.86 4.85 -9.37
CA GLY A 56 3.54 4.35 -10.71
C GLY A 56 3.19 2.85 -10.80
N PHE A 57 3.09 2.15 -9.66
CA PHE A 57 2.68 0.75 -9.62
C PHE A 57 1.16 0.63 -9.60
N LEU A 58 0.54 1.10 -10.69
CA LEU A 58 -0.91 1.35 -10.76
C LEU A 58 -1.73 0.06 -10.71
N LYS A 59 -1.30 -0.98 -11.45
CA LYS A 59 -2.01 -2.28 -11.48
C LYS A 59 -2.00 -2.94 -10.10
N GLU A 60 -0.85 -2.89 -9.44
CA GLU A 60 -0.66 -3.43 -8.10
C GLU A 60 -1.50 -2.67 -7.07
N SER A 61 -1.54 -1.33 -7.17
CA SER A 61 -2.42 -0.48 -6.34
C SER A 61 -3.89 -0.90 -6.47
N ILE A 62 -4.38 -1.11 -7.70
CA ILE A 62 -5.75 -1.56 -7.96
C ILE A 62 -6.00 -2.97 -7.42
N ASN A 63 -5.04 -3.89 -7.56
CA ASN A 63 -5.13 -5.25 -7.02
C ASN A 63 -5.18 -5.26 -5.48
N LEU A 64 -4.41 -4.38 -4.83
CA LEU A 64 -4.46 -4.19 -3.38
C LEU A 64 -5.82 -3.66 -2.94
N TYR A 65 -6.40 -2.71 -3.67
CA TYR A 65 -7.76 -2.23 -3.39
C TYR A 65 -8.81 -3.34 -3.54
N ALA A 66 -8.71 -4.18 -4.56
CA ALA A 66 -9.58 -5.35 -4.71
C ALA A 66 -9.46 -6.31 -3.51
N SER A 67 -8.23 -6.51 -3.01
CA SER A 67 -7.97 -7.33 -1.82
C SER A 67 -8.57 -6.73 -0.55
N LEU A 68 -8.50 -5.39 -0.37
CA LEU A 68 -9.16 -4.68 0.72
C LEU A 68 -10.68 -4.88 0.68
N ARG A 69 -11.30 -4.78 -0.51
CA ARG A 69 -12.73 -4.98 -0.69
C ARG A 69 -13.17 -6.41 -0.40
N ALA A 70 -12.37 -7.40 -0.79
CA ALA A 70 -12.65 -8.81 -0.48
C ALA A 70 -12.69 -9.08 1.03
N ARG A 71 -11.97 -8.28 1.83
CA ARG A 71 -11.98 -8.32 3.30
C ARG A 71 -13.11 -7.50 3.93
N ARG A 72 -14.02 -6.93 3.13
CA ARG A 72 -15.16 -6.10 3.56
C ARG A 72 -14.77 -4.87 4.39
N ILE A 73 -13.54 -4.40 4.25
CA ILE A 73 -13.12 -3.12 4.85
C ILE A 73 -13.65 -2.00 3.97
N VAL A 74 -14.36 -1.04 4.58
CA VAL A 74 -14.94 0.11 3.86
C VAL A 74 -13.84 1.14 3.59
N PRO A 75 -13.56 1.50 2.33
CA PRO A 75 -12.57 2.52 2.01
C PRO A 75 -13.08 3.92 2.40
N ASP A 76 -12.16 4.80 2.83
CA ASP A 76 -12.45 6.21 3.01
C ASP A 76 -12.24 7.00 1.71
N ASN A 77 -12.63 8.27 1.73
CA ASN A 77 -12.45 9.17 0.58
C ASN A 77 -10.99 9.23 0.15
N LEU A 78 -10.04 9.27 1.09
CA LEU A 78 -8.62 9.39 0.76
C LEU A 78 -8.12 8.18 -0.06
N LEU A 79 -8.48 6.98 0.36
CA LEU A 79 -8.16 5.75 -0.36
C LEU A 79 -8.84 5.71 -1.73
N LEU A 80 -10.12 6.08 -1.81
CA LEU A 80 -10.85 6.14 -3.09
C LEU A 80 -10.23 7.11 -4.09
N LEU A 81 -9.84 8.31 -3.64
CA LEU A 81 -9.12 9.28 -4.46
C LEU A 81 -7.80 8.70 -4.98
N SER A 82 -7.07 7.95 -4.15
CA SER A 82 -5.82 7.32 -4.53
C SER A 82 -5.99 6.26 -5.62
N VAL A 83 -7.01 5.40 -5.49
CA VAL A 83 -7.32 4.36 -6.48
C VAL A 83 -7.87 4.97 -7.77
N ALA A 84 -8.71 6.00 -7.68
CA ALA A 84 -9.22 6.71 -8.86
C ALA A 84 -8.09 7.32 -9.70
N LYS A 85 -7.09 7.93 -9.04
CA LYS A 85 -5.86 8.39 -9.71
C LYS A 85 -5.12 7.25 -10.41
N ALA A 86 -5.00 6.10 -9.76
CA ALA A 86 -4.36 4.93 -10.35
C ALA A 86 -5.11 4.44 -11.61
N CYS A 87 -6.43 4.38 -11.57
CA CYS A 87 -7.26 3.99 -12.71
C CYS A 87 -7.12 4.97 -13.88
N ALA A 88 -7.19 6.27 -13.61
CA ALA A 88 -7.06 7.31 -14.64
C ALA A 88 -5.69 7.23 -15.33
N ALA A 89 -4.60 7.16 -14.54
CA ALA A 89 -3.25 7.07 -15.07
C ALA A 89 -3.01 5.76 -15.84
N LEU A 90 -3.63 4.64 -15.43
CA LEU A 90 -3.50 3.36 -16.15
C LEU A 90 -4.24 3.39 -17.49
N GLY A 91 -5.34 4.14 -17.58
CA GLY A 91 -6.06 4.38 -18.83
C GLY A 91 -5.24 5.23 -19.80
N ASP A 92 -4.56 6.26 -19.30
CA ASP A 92 -3.70 7.13 -20.10
C ASP A 92 -2.51 6.37 -20.70
N VAL A 93 -1.82 5.55 -19.89
CA VAL A 93 -0.69 4.71 -20.34
C VAL A 93 -1.09 3.67 -21.40
N ARG A 94 -2.37 3.27 -21.46
CA ARG A 94 -2.86 2.33 -22.48
C ARG A 94 -3.20 2.99 -23.81
N ASN A 95 -3.24 4.32 -23.86
CA ASN A 95 -3.60 5.10 -25.04
C ASN A 95 -2.37 5.71 -25.76
N VAL A 96 -1.16 5.26 -25.43
CA VAL A 96 0.11 5.62 -26.08
C VAL A 96 0.72 4.38 -26.70
#